data_AF-A0A2C6AWU3-F1
#
_entry.id   AF-A0A2C6AWU3-F1
#
_cell.length_a   1.000
_cell.length_b   1.000
_cell.length_c   1.000
_cell.angle_alpha   90.00
_cell.angle_beta   90.00
_cell.angle_gamma   90.00
#
_symmetry.space_group_name_H-M   'P 1'
#
loop_
_entity.id
_entity.type
_entity.pdbx_description
1 polymer ?
#
loop_
_entity_poly.entity_id
_entity_poly.type
_entity_poly.pdbx_seq_one_letter_code
_entity_poly.pdbx_strand_id
1 'polypeptide(L)'
;MEFKKYILKKFDYNVNVSNKKFYTPDETIKQKLGINVKFLKDRKNMLLTFKIDMIDNDDINILKLKVKYILTLNNEALDINESFIKKILSKFYPIFSKFILNFYNSIGLNNIQLPEF
;
A
#
# COMPACT_ATOMS: atom_id res chain seq x y z
N MET A 1 -10.94 -18.08 6.43
CA MET A 1 -11.35 -17.44 5.16
C MET A 1 -10.12 -16.79 4.54
N GLU A 2 -9.85 -17.10 3.27
CA GLU A 2 -8.66 -16.67 2.54
C GLU A 2 -9.09 -16.08 1.21
N PHE A 3 -8.32 -15.11 0.72
CA PHE A 3 -8.51 -14.64 -0.65
C PHE A 3 -7.85 -15.67 -1.59
N LYS A 4 -8.55 -15.99 -2.67
CA LYS A 4 -8.14 -16.98 -3.67
C LYS A 4 -6.98 -16.47 -4.53
N LYS A 5 -7.10 -15.22 -4.95
CA LYS A 5 -6.16 -14.55 -5.86
C LYS A 5 -6.25 -13.04 -5.70
N TYR A 6 -5.22 -12.36 -6.18
CA TYR A 6 -5.21 -10.91 -6.33
C TYR A 6 -4.65 -10.54 -7.70
N ILE A 7 -5.05 -9.36 -8.18
CA ILE A 7 -4.58 -8.77 -9.43
C ILE A 7 -4.17 -7.34 -9.12
N LEU A 8 -2.92 -6.98 -9.44
CA LEU A 8 -2.49 -5.59 -9.47
C LEU A 8 -3.20 -4.88 -10.64
N LYS A 9 -4.15 -4.01 -10.32
CA LYS A 9 -4.96 -3.30 -11.32
C LYS A 9 -4.26 -2.03 -11.81
N LYS A 10 -3.64 -1.30 -10.89
CA LYS A 10 -2.99 -0.01 -11.20
C LYS A 10 -1.92 0.29 -10.16
N PHE A 11 -0.79 0.80 -10.64
CA PHE A 11 0.33 1.24 -9.83
C PHE A 11 0.76 2.63 -10.31
N ASP A 12 0.33 3.66 -9.58
CA ASP A 12 0.65 5.05 -9.89
C ASP A 12 1.64 5.57 -8.84
N TYR A 13 2.68 6.27 -9.28
CA TYR A 13 3.61 6.93 -8.37
C TYR A 13 4.09 8.25 -8.95
N ASN A 14 4.45 9.18 -8.07
CA ASN A 14 5.17 10.40 -8.39
C ASN A 14 6.32 10.55 -7.40
N VAL A 15 7.55 10.70 -7.92
CA VAL A 15 8.77 10.88 -7.15
C VAL A 15 9.32 12.27 -7.44
N ASN A 16 9.61 13.03 -6.40
CA ASN A 16 10.24 14.33 -6.53
C ASN A 16 11.75 14.18 -6.75
N VAL A 17 12.14 14.01 -8.01
CA VAL A 17 13.55 13.83 -8.43
C VAL A 17 14.41 15.09 -8.27
N SER A 18 13.82 16.26 -8.02
CA SER A 18 14.57 17.50 -7.75
C SER A 18 15.16 17.52 -6.35
N ASN A 19 14.55 16.81 -5.40
CA ASN A 19 15.07 16.66 -4.04
C ASN A 19 15.98 15.43 -3.97
N LYS A 20 17.05 15.39 -4.80
CA LYS A 20 18.14 14.39 -4.77
C LYS A 20 18.95 14.45 -3.46
N LYS A 21 18.35 14.82 -2.34
CA LYS A 21 18.87 14.42 -1.04
C LYS A 21 18.79 12.90 -1.05
N PHE A 22 19.94 12.25 -1.17
CA PHE A 22 20.05 10.85 -0.82
C PHE A 22 19.74 10.81 0.67
N TYR A 23 18.52 10.40 1.03
CA TYR A 23 18.11 10.38 2.43
C TYR A 23 19.10 9.52 3.20
N THR A 24 19.87 10.17 4.05
CA THR A 24 20.81 9.46 4.92
C THR A 24 20.03 8.80 6.05
N PRO A 25 20.59 7.77 6.69
CA PRO A 25 19.93 7.12 7.84
C PRO A 25 19.52 8.06 8.97
N ASP A 26 20.13 9.26 9.05
CA ASP A 26 19.90 10.26 10.10
C ASP A 26 18.76 11.24 9.76
N GLU A 27 18.20 11.19 8.54
CA GLU A 27 17.08 12.04 8.13
C GLU A 27 15.73 11.39 8.47
N THR A 28 14.92 12.07 9.27
CA THR A 28 13.56 11.63 9.57
C THR A 28 12.64 11.82 8.37
N ILE A 29 12.04 10.73 7.91
CA ILE A 29 11.01 10.73 6.86
C ILE A 29 9.66 10.43 7.50
N LYS A 30 8.66 11.27 7.25
CA LYS A 30 7.28 11.00 7.67
C LYS A 30 6.54 10.26 6.56
N GLN A 31 5.85 9.18 6.93
CA GLN A 31 5.03 8.39 6.00
C GLN A 31 3.59 8.33 6.47
N LYS A 32 2.65 8.46 5.54
CA LYS A 32 1.21 8.31 5.79
C LYS A 32 0.63 7.20 4.92
N LEU A 33 0.18 6.13 5.55
CA LEU A 33 -0.53 5.04 4.91
C LEU A 33 -2.04 5.30 4.91
N GLY A 34 -2.65 5.24 3.73
CA GLY A 34 -4.11 5.27 3.57
C GLY A 34 -4.59 3.99 2.90
N ILE A 35 -5.56 3.32 3.51
CA ILE A 35 -6.16 2.10 2.95
C ILE A 35 -7.64 2.34 2.71
N ASN A 36 -8.11 2.06 1.50
CA ASN A 36 -9.53 2.08 1.17
C ASN A 36 -9.96 0.72 0.62
N VAL A 37 -11.08 0.23 1.13
CA VAL A 37 -11.66 -1.08 0.80
C VAL A 37 -13.05 -0.87 0.23
N LYS A 38 -13.29 -1.37 -0.98
CA LYS A 38 -14.61 -1.34 -1.62
C LYS A 38 -14.97 -2.72 -2.17
N PHE A 39 -16.03 -3.33 -1.65
CA PHE A 39 -16.57 -4.55 -2.22
C PHE A 39 -17.26 -4.26 -3.56
N LEU A 40 -17.11 -5.18 -4.52
CA LEU A 40 -17.82 -5.15 -5.78
C LEU A 40 -19.20 -5.79 -5.64
N LYS A 41 -20.05 -5.67 -6.66
CA LYS A 41 -21.46 -6.10 -6.62
C LYS A 41 -21.62 -7.59 -6.25
N ASP A 42 -20.68 -8.43 -6.67
CA ASP A 42 -20.68 -9.87 -6.40
C ASP A 42 -20.29 -10.24 -4.96
N ARG A 43 -19.87 -9.28 -4.12
CA ARG A 43 -19.35 -9.48 -2.76
C ARG A 43 -18.22 -10.51 -2.63
N LYS A 44 -17.70 -10.98 -3.76
CA LYS A 44 -16.61 -11.94 -3.87
C LYS A 44 -15.32 -11.23 -4.25
N ASN A 45 -15.42 -10.14 -4.99
CA ASN A 45 -14.31 -9.30 -5.38
C ASN A 45 -14.31 -8.01 -4.57
N MET A 46 -13.13 -7.57 -4.16
CA MET A 46 -12.93 -6.28 -3.49
C MET A 46 -11.84 -5.48 -4.19
N LEU A 47 -12.11 -4.20 -4.38
CA LEU A 47 -11.11 -3.21 -4.78
C LEU A 47 -10.41 -2.73 -3.51
N LEU A 48 -9.13 -3.01 -3.43
CA LEU A 48 -8.25 -2.56 -2.36
C LEU A 48 -7.33 -1.47 -2.91
N THR A 49 -7.36 -0.28 -2.30
CA THR A 49 -6.51 0.84 -2.68
C THR A 49 -5.61 1.21 -1.52
N PHE A 50 -4.30 1.11 -1.73
CA PHE A 50 -3.29 1.65 -0.85
C PHE A 50 -2.81 3.00 -1.37
N LYS A 51 -2.58 3.94 -0.46
CA LYS A 51 -1.91 5.20 -0.72
C LYS A 51 -0.77 5.34 0.28
N ILE A 52 0.39 5.74 -0.19
CA ILE A 52 1.50 6.12 0.68
C ILE A 52 1.97 7.49 0.24
N ASP A 53 1.89 8.44 1.15
CA ASP A 53 2.49 9.76 1.00
C ASP A 53 3.72 9.81 1.90
N MET A 54 4.86 10.19 1.33
CA MET A 54 6.14 10.30 2.01
C MET A 54 6.62 11.75 1.90
N ILE A 55 6.88 12.37 3.04
CA ILE A 55 7.33 13.77 3.15
C ILE A 55 8.59 13.83 4.01
N ASP A 56 9.48 14.75 3.69
CA ASP A 56 10.64 15.07 4.55
C ASP A 56 10.23 16.00 5.71
N ASN A 57 11.23 16.40 6.50
CA ASN A 57 11.03 17.32 7.62
C ASN A 57 10.63 18.74 7.19
N ASP A 58 10.91 19.12 5.94
CA ASP A 58 10.55 20.41 5.35
C ASP A 58 9.15 20.37 4.69
N ASP A 59 8.38 19.30 4.95
CA ASP A 59 7.07 18.98 4.36
C ASP A 59 7.09 18.90 2.82
N ILE A 60 8.26 18.65 2.23
CA ILE A 60 8.42 18.43 0.80
C ILE A 60 8.03 16.99 0.48
N ASN A 61 7.17 16.84 -0.53
CA ASN A 61 6.78 15.51 -1.00
C ASN A 61 7.97 14.81 -1.66
N ILE A 62 8.32 13.63 -1.14
CA ILE A 62 9.35 12.73 -1.65
C ILE A 62 8.71 11.76 -2.66
N LEU A 63 7.67 11.08 -2.20
CA LEU A 63 6.96 10.06 -2.95
C LEU A 63 5.46 10.17 -2.66
N LYS A 64 4.66 10.12 -3.72
CA LYS A 64 3.22 9.83 -3.64
C LYS A 64 2.94 8.57 -4.41
N LEU A 65 2.44 7.56 -3.73
CA LEU A 65 2.15 6.25 -4.28
C LEU A 65 0.66 5.95 -4.15
N LYS A 66 0.08 5.36 -5.19
CA LYS A 66 -1.28 4.82 -5.17
C LYS A 66 -1.32 3.47 -5.88
N VAL A 67 -1.62 2.42 -5.13
CA VAL A 67 -1.67 1.05 -5.65
C VAL A 67 -3.08 0.50 -5.50
N LYS A 68 -3.61 -0.05 -6.60
CA LYS A 68 -4.94 -0.64 -6.64
C LYS A 68 -4.85 -2.12 -6.95
N TYR A 69 -5.50 -2.93 -6.13
CA TYR A 69 -5.66 -4.36 -6.33
C TYR A 69 -7.13 -4.73 -6.46
N ILE A 70 -7.41 -5.77 -7.24
CA ILE A 70 -8.64 -6.53 -7.10
C ILE A 70 -8.27 -7.82 -6.36
N LEU A 71 -8.88 -8.05 -5.19
CA LEU A 71 -8.76 -9.31 -4.47
C LEU A 71 -10.05 -10.10 -4.70
N THR A 72 -9.91 -11.39 -5.00
CA THR A 72 -11.02 -12.34 -5.11
C THR A 72 -11.02 -13.23 -3.88
N LEU A 73 -12.11 -13.25 -3.14
CA LEU A 73 -12.34 -14.13 -2.00
C LEU A 73 -12.69 -15.56 -2.46
N ASN A 74 -12.40 -16.55 -1.61
CA ASN A 74 -12.80 -17.93 -1.88
C ASN A 74 -14.34 -18.05 -2.01
N ASN A 75 -15.06 -17.41 -1.08
CA ASN A 75 -16.51 -17.37 -1.00
C ASN A 75 -17.00 -15.91 -0.94
N GLU A 76 -18.28 -15.69 -1.25
CA GLU A 76 -18.92 -14.39 -1.08
C GLU A 76 -18.89 -13.94 0.39
N ALA A 77 -18.65 -12.65 0.61
CA ALA A 77 -18.70 -12.06 1.94
C ALA A 77 -20.16 -11.74 2.32
N LEU A 78 -20.71 -12.55 3.24
CA LEU A 78 -22.07 -12.36 3.75
C LEU A 78 -22.14 -11.20 4.75
N ASP A 79 -21.23 -11.19 5.73
CA ASP A 79 -21.15 -10.17 6.78
C ASP A 79 -19.86 -9.35 6.66
N ILE A 80 -19.95 -8.21 5.96
CA ILE A 80 -18.85 -7.27 5.80
C ILE A 80 -18.83 -6.33 7.01
N ASN A 81 -17.93 -6.59 7.96
CA ASN A 81 -17.68 -5.73 9.11
C ASN A 81 -16.19 -5.38 9.23
N GLU A 82 -15.85 -4.50 10.17
CA GLU A 82 -14.48 -4.04 10.36
C GLU A 82 -13.51 -5.18 10.70
N SER A 83 -13.92 -6.11 11.58
CA SER A 83 -13.10 -7.28 11.97
C SER A 83 -12.80 -8.16 10.76
N PHE A 84 -13.78 -8.37 9.90
CA PHE A 84 -13.63 -9.12 8.65
C PHE A 84 -12.63 -8.44 7.70
N ILE A 85 -12.77 -7.12 7.51
CA ILE A 85 -11.86 -6.35 6.67
C ILE A 85 -10.43 -6.40 7.24
N LYS A 86 -10.25 -6.20 8.56
CA LYS A 86 -8.96 -6.28 9.23
C LYS A 86 -8.29 -7.63 9.00
N LYS A 87 -9.01 -8.75 9.15
CA LYS A 87 -8.47 -10.09 8.89
C LYS A 87 -7.95 -10.27 7.46
N ILE A 88 -8.67 -9.74 6.46
CA ILE A 88 -8.22 -9.79 5.06
C ILE A 88 -6.97 -8.93 4.88
N LEU A 89 -6.98 -7.71 5.40
CA LEU A 89 -5.86 -6.78 5.29
C LEU A 89 -4.62 -7.32 5.99
N SER A 90 -4.71 -7.88 7.20
CA SER A 90 -3.56 -8.48 7.89
C SER A 90 -2.90 -9.61 7.09
N LYS A 91 -3.68 -10.37 6.31
CA LYS A 91 -3.14 -11.40 5.42
C LYS A 91 -2.55 -10.83 4.13
N PHE A 92 -3.13 -9.75 3.61
CA PHE A 92 -2.68 -9.15 2.35
C PHE A 92 -1.51 -8.17 2.53
N TYR A 93 -1.41 -7.53 3.69
CA TYR A 93 -0.42 -6.49 3.97
C TYR A 93 1.01 -6.97 3.76
N PRO A 94 1.44 -8.15 4.23
CA PRO A 94 2.79 -8.64 3.98
C PRO A 94 3.14 -8.76 2.48
N ILE A 95 2.17 -9.13 1.64
CA ILE A 95 2.35 -9.22 0.18
C ILE A 95 2.54 -7.82 -0.41
N PHE A 96 1.69 -6.88 0.00
CA PHE A 96 1.81 -5.47 -0.38
C PHE A 96 3.15 -4.89 0.06
N SER A 97 3.54 -5.08 1.33
CA SER A 97 4.79 -4.57 1.90
C SER A 97 6.01 -5.09 1.15
N LYS A 98 6.07 -6.40 0.86
CA LYS A 98 7.17 -6.96 0.07
C LYS A 98 7.27 -6.32 -1.32
N PHE A 99 6.14 -6.11 -1.99
CA PHE A 99 6.09 -5.46 -3.30
C PHE A 99 6.57 -4.00 -3.23
N ILE A 100 6.14 -3.23 -2.23
CA ILE A 100 6.55 -1.83 -2.10
C ILE A 100 8.00 -1.67 -1.68
N LEU A 101 8.50 -2.50 -0.76
CA LEU A 101 9.91 -2.46 -0.36
C LEU A 101 10.85 -2.74 -1.54
N ASN A 102 10.48 -3.71 -2.40
CA ASN A 102 11.22 -3.95 -3.65
C ASN A 102 11.19 -2.72 -4.59
N PHE A 103 10.03 -2.06 -4.69
CA PHE A 103 9.91 -0.84 -5.49
C PHE A 103 10.75 0.31 -4.91
N TYR A 104 10.73 0.54 -3.60
CA TYR A 104 11.54 1.55 -2.93
C TYR A 104 13.03 1.37 -3.23
N ASN A 105 13.53 0.14 -3.07
CA ASN A 105 14.92 -0.19 -3.42
C ASN A 105 15.20 0.08 -4.91
N SER A 106 14.27 -0.21 -5.82
CA SER A 106 14.46 0.02 -7.27
C SER A 106 14.57 1.50 -7.65
N ILE A 107 14.04 2.41 -6.83
CA ILE A 107 14.10 3.86 -7.05
C ILE A 107 15.13 4.56 -6.15
N GLY A 108 16.00 3.81 -5.48
CA GLY A 108 17.06 4.34 -4.63
C GLY A 108 16.62 4.77 -3.23
N LEU A 109 15.36 4.49 -2.84
CA LEU A 109 14.86 4.68 -1.48
C LEU A 109 15.21 3.46 -0.60
N ASN A 110 16.50 3.17 -0.51
CA ASN A 110 17.00 2.01 0.21
C ASN A 110 16.77 2.15 1.72
N ASN A 111 16.55 1.02 2.40
CA ASN A 111 16.38 0.94 3.86
C ASN A 111 15.17 1.69 4.45
N ILE A 112 14.26 2.21 3.61
CA ILE A 112 13.00 2.77 4.08
C ILE A 112 12.04 1.63 4.46
N GLN A 113 11.57 1.65 5.71
CA GLN A 113 10.53 0.74 6.17
C GLN A 113 9.14 1.24 5.78
N LEU A 114 8.21 0.31 5.52
CA LEU A 114 6.81 0.64 5.29
C LEU A 114 6.12 0.92 6.65
N PRO A 115 5.10 1.80 6.74
CA PRO A 115 4.30 1.92 7.95
C PRO A 115 3.70 0.58 8.39
N GLU A 116 3.39 0.41 9.66
CA GLU A 116 2.66 -0.78 10.12
C GLU A 116 1.14 -0.65 9.81
N PHE A 117 0.46 -1.79 9.77
CA PHE A 117 -0.99 -1.91 9.57
C PHE A 117 -1.69 -2.39 10.84
#